data_AF-A0A947C0B1-F1
#
_entry.id   AF-A0A947C0B1-F1
#
_cell.length_a   1.000
_cell.length_b   1.000
_cell.length_c   1.000
_cell.angle_alpha   90.00
_cell.angle_beta   90.00
_cell.angle_gamma   90.00
#
_symmetry.space_group_name_H-M   'P 1'
#
loop_
_entity.id
_entity.type
_entity.pdbx_description
1 polymer ?
#
loop_
_entity_poly.entity_id
_entity_poly.type
_entity_poly.pdbx_seq_one_letter_code
_entity_poly.pdbx_strand_id
1 'polypeptide(L)'
;ISGSTIERSLLFSKVRVHSYAKVEESVVLPGVNIGRNCRIKHAIIDRGCSIPAGTVIGEDSEMDAQRFRVTPKGVVLVTPDMLGQKPDTII
;
A
#
# COMPACT_ATOMS: atom_id res chain seq x y z
N ILE A 1 11.32 9.12 0.61
CA ILE A 1 11.00 8.38 1.85
C ILE A 1 11.35 9.31 3.00
N SER A 2 10.43 9.57 3.92
CA SER A 2 10.62 10.58 4.96
C SER A 2 10.13 10.03 6.30
N GLY A 3 11.03 9.88 7.28
CA GLY A 3 10.68 9.51 8.67
C GLY A 3 9.81 8.25 8.79
N SER A 4 10.03 7.25 7.95
CA SER A 4 9.21 6.03 7.84
C SER A 4 10.09 4.79 7.94
N THR A 5 9.55 3.69 8.44
CA THR A 5 10.25 2.40 8.56
C THR A 5 9.86 1.48 7.42
N ILE A 6 10.86 1.00 6.67
CA ILE A 6 10.68 0.05 5.56
C ILE A 6 11.49 -1.21 5.88
N GLU A 7 10.83 -2.37 5.95
CA GLU A 7 11.47 -3.64 6.32
C GLU A 7 11.04 -4.77 5.38
N ARG A 8 11.97 -5.60 4.92
CA ARG A 8 11.71 -6.75 4.02
C ARG A 8 10.80 -6.41 2.83
N SER A 9 10.91 -5.19 2.28
CA SER A 9 9.98 -4.66 1.28
C SER A 9 10.71 -4.19 0.03
N LEU A 10 10.03 -4.28 -1.11
CA LEU A 10 10.52 -3.82 -2.41
C LEU A 10 9.72 -2.59 -2.87
N LEU A 11 10.38 -1.45 -3.01
CA LEU A 11 9.77 -0.21 -3.49
C LEU A 11 10.30 0.11 -4.90
N PHE A 12 9.38 0.32 -5.84
CA PHE A 12 9.70 0.73 -7.21
C PHE A 12 9.94 2.24 -7.33
N SER A 13 10.18 2.71 -8.56
CA SER A 13 10.45 4.11 -8.87
C SER A 13 9.26 5.03 -8.53
N LYS A 14 9.58 6.29 -8.19
CA LYS A 14 8.60 7.34 -7.87
C LYS A 14 7.67 7.03 -6.68
N VAL A 15 8.00 6.04 -5.84
CA VAL A 15 7.26 5.77 -4.60
C VAL A 15 7.55 6.86 -3.58
N ARG A 16 6.48 7.42 -2.98
CA ARG A 16 6.55 8.36 -1.86
C ARG A 16 5.99 7.68 -0.62
N VAL A 17 6.77 7.73 0.47
CA VAL A 17 6.35 7.26 1.79
C VAL A 17 6.52 8.42 2.77
N HIS A 18 5.41 8.84 3.38
CA HIS A 18 5.35 9.95 4.30
C HIS A 18 5.65 9.54 5.75
N SER A 19 5.87 10.53 6.62
CA SER A 19 6.29 10.36 8.01
C SER A 19 5.43 9.39 8.80
N TYR A 20 6.09 8.63 9.68
CA TYR A 20 5.51 7.67 10.61
C TYR A 20 4.79 6.49 9.96
N ALA A 21 4.92 6.32 8.64
CA ALA A 21 4.47 5.11 7.99
C ALA A 21 5.42 3.94 8.28
N LYS A 22 4.85 2.73 8.36
CA LYS A 22 5.57 1.46 8.48
C LYS A 22 5.15 0.54 7.35
N VAL A 23 6.10 0.04 6.57
CA VAL A 23 5.88 -0.88 5.44
C VAL A 23 6.75 -2.11 5.62
N GLU A 24 6.12 -3.28 5.75
CA GLU A 24 6.76 -4.56 6.06
C GLU A 24 6.34 -5.63 5.06
N GLU A 25 7.29 -6.47 4.60
CA GLU A 25 6.99 -7.65 3.76
C GLU A 25 6.13 -7.34 2.53
N SER A 26 6.32 -6.16 1.93
CA SER A 26 5.41 -5.64 0.92
C SER A 26 6.12 -5.28 -0.38
N VAL A 27 5.38 -5.38 -1.49
CA VAL A 27 5.80 -4.92 -2.81
C VAL A 27 5.00 -3.69 -3.18
N VAL A 28 5.69 -2.58 -3.43
CA VAL A 28 5.08 -1.28 -3.72
C VAL A 28 5.43 -0.86 -5.14
N LEU A 29 4.45 -0.91 -6.04
CA LEU A 29 4.63 -0.63 -7.47
C LEU A 29 4.86 0.86 -7.77
N PRO A 30 5.30 1.22 -8.99
CA PRO A 30 5.71 2.59 -9.29
C PRO A 30 4.64 3.65 -9.02
N GLY A 31 5.08 4.85 -8.64
CA GLY A 31 4.19 6.01 -8.48
C GLY A 31 3.26 5.97 -7.27
N VAL A 32 3.34 4.94 -6.42
CA VAL A 32 2.52 4.84 -5.20
C VAL A 32 2.88 5.94 -4.20
N ASN A 33 1.86 6.50 -3.55
CA ASN A 33 1.97 7.51 -2.51
C ASN A 33 1.35 7.00 -1.20
N ILE A 34 2.17 6.71 -0.20
CA ILE A 34 1.76 6.18 1.10
C ILE A 34 1.70 7.31 2.13
N GLY A 35 0.48 7.65 2.56
CA GLY A 35 0.19 8.68 3.55
C GLY A 35 0.87 8.50 4.91
N ARG A 36 0.82 9.56 5.74
CA ARG A 36 1.41 9.54 7.09
C ARG A 36 0.74 8.49 7.98
N ASN A 37 1.47 7.94 8.94
CA ASN A 37 0.96 6.96 9.93
C ASN A 37 0.32 5.69 9.33
N CYS A 38 0.59 5.35 8.06
CA CYS A 38 0.09 4.10 7.49
C CYS A 38 0.85 2.91 8.08
N ARG A 39 0.16 1.77 8.27
CA ARG A 39 0.79 0.50 8.61
C ARG A 39 0.41 -0.52 7.55
N ILE A 40 1.41 -0.97 6.80
CA ILE A 40 1.22 -1.86 5.66
C ILE A 40 2.10 -3.08 5.87
N LYS A 41 1.49 -4.25 5.93
CA LYS A 41 2.19 -5.52 6.11
C LYS A 41 1.71 -6.54 5.07
N HIS A 42 2.62 -7.35 4.54
CA HIS A 42 2.29 -8.49 3.68
C HIS A 42 1.37 -8.11 2.49
N ALA A 43 1.67 -7.00 1.82
CA ALA A 43 0.80 -6.42 0.80
C ALA A 43 1.49 -6.16 -0.54
N ILE A 44 0.71 -6.18 -1.61
CA ILE A 44 1.09 -5.71 -2.95
C ILE A 44 0.24 -4.48 -3.24
N ILE A 45 0.90 -3.33 -3.38
CA ILE A 45 0.25 -2.05 -3.68
C ILE A 45 0.47 -1.71 -5.15
N ASP A 46 -0.60 -1.63 -5.93
CA ASP A 46 -0.54 -1.43 -7.37
C ASP A 46 -0.16 0.02 -7.76
N ARG A 47 0.31 0.18 -9.00
CA ARG A 47 0.83 1.42 -9.56
C ARG A 47 -0.12 2.59 -9.34
N GLY A 48 0.44 3.73 -8.95
CA GLY A 48 -0.31 4.98 -8.81
C GLY A 48 -1.26 5.05 -7.62
N CYS A 49 -1.34 4.01 -6.78
CA CYS A 49 -2.21 4.06 -5.59
C CYS A 49 -1.80 5.21 -4.65
N SER A 50 -2.78 5.98 -4.21
CA SER A 50 -2.62 6.98 -3.15
C SER A 50 -3.26 6.47 -1.86
N ILE A 51 -2.45 5.90 -0.96
CA ILE A 51 -2.95 5.33 0.30
C ILE A 51 -3.25 6.47 1.30
N PRO A 52 -4.50 6.61 1.78
CA PRO A 52 -4.88 7.64 2.74
C PRO A 52 -4.06 7.56 4.03
N ALA A 53 -3.83 8.69 4.70
CA ALA A 53 -3.13 8.72 5.97
C ALA A 53 -3.83 7.86 7.04
N GLY A 54 -3.05 7.16 7.86
CA GLY A 54 -3.56 6.27 8.92
C GLY A 54 -4.13 4.94 8.43
N THR A 55 -4.05 4.64 7.13
CA THR A 55 -4.55 3.37 6.58
C THR A 55 -3.75 2.19 7.14
N VAL A 56 -4.47 1.15 7.54
CA VAL A 56 -3.93 -0.12 8.03
C VAL A 56 -4.29 -1.24 7.04
N ILE A 57 -3.28 -1.97 6.59
CA ILE A 57 -3.36 -3.08 5.63
C ILE A 57 -2.49 -4.22 6.13
N GLY A 58 -3.01 -5.44 6.16
CA GLY A 58 -2.30 -6.67 6.52
C GLY A 58 -2.18 -6.93 8.03
N GLU A 59 -2.99 -6.25 8.85
CA GLU A 59 -3.10 -6.53 10.29
C GLU A 59 -4.34 -7.39 10.62
N ASP A 60 -5.44 -7.26 9.87
CA ASP A 60 -6.68 -8.02 10.07
C ASP A 60 -7.21 -8.51 8.72
N SER A 61 -7.15 -9.82 8.52
CA SER A 61 -7.51 -10.44 7.24
C SER A 61 -9.01 -10.33 6.92
N GLU A 62 -9.89 -10.27 7.93
CA GLU A 62 -11.34 -10.15 7.70
C GLU A 62 -11.68 -8.73 7.29
N MET A 63 -11.13 -7.73 7.99
CA MET A 63 -11.29 -6.31 7.63
C MET A 63 -10.65 -5.98 6.29
N ASP A 64 -9.52 -6.61 5.95
CA ASP A 64 -8.88 -6.42 4.66
C ASP A 64 -9.68 -7.05 3.53
N ALA A 65 -10.25 -8.23 3.73
CA ALA A 65 -11.09 -8.89 2.72
C ALA A 65 -12.38 -8.11 2.40
N GLN A 66 -12.87 -7.26 3.32
CA GLN A 66 -14.00 -6.38 3.06
C GLN A 66 -13.66 -5.22 2.11
N ARG A 67 -12.37 -4.86 1.99
CA ARG A 67 -11.90 -3.66 1.28
C ARG A 67 -11.05 -3.98 0.05
N PHE A 68 -10.31 -5.09 0.10
CA PHE A 68 -9.25 -5.44 -0.82
C PHE A 68 -9.29 -6.93 -1.18
N ARG A 69 -8.52 -7.33 -2.18
CA ARG A 69 -8.39 -8.75 -2.52
C ARG A 69 -7.35 -9.41 -1.63
N VAL A 70 -7.75 -10.37 -0.82
CA VAL A 70 -6.85 -11.15 0.03
C VAL A 70 -6.67 -12.55 -0.56
N THR A 71 -5.42 -12.99 -0.69
CA THR A 71 -5.10 -14.35 -1.14
C THR A 71 -5.25 -15.36 0.01
N PRO A 72 -5.40 -16.67 -0.27
CA PRO A 72 -5.43 -17.70 0.79
C PRO A 72 -4.19 -17.73 1.69
N LYS A 73 -3.06 -17.18 1.22
CA LYS A 73 -1.81 -17.08 2.00
C LYS A 73 -1.70 -15.78 2.80
N GLY A 74 -2.73 -14.93 2.82
CA GLY A 74 -2.75 -13.68 3.58
C GLY A 74 -2.14 -12.48 2.86
N VAL A 75 -1.72 -12.60 1.58
CA VAL A 75 -1.25 -11.45 0.81
C VAL A 75 -2.41 -10.54 0.44
N VAL A 76 -2.34 -9.26 0.77
CA VAL A 76 -3.35 -8.25 0.40
C VAL A 76 -2.95 -7.55 -0.89
N LEU A 77 -3.81 -7.60 -1.91
CA LEU A 77 -3.66 -6.83 -3.14
C LEU A 77 -4.54 -5.57 -3.08
N VAL A 78 -3.91 -4.41 -3.24
CA VAL A 78 -4.58 -3.09 -3.27
C VAL A 78 -4.41 -2.47 -4.66
N THR A 79 -5.51 -2.01 -5.25
CA THR A 79 -5.56 -1.35 -6.56
C THR A 79 -6.20 0.03 -6.47
N PRO A 80 -5.97 0.93 -7.44
CA PRO A 80 -6.61 2.24 -7.47
C PRO A 80 -8.15 2.14 -7.43
N ASP A 81 -8.74 1.21 -8.17
CA ASP A 81 -10.19 1.01 -8.22
C ASP A 81 -10.78 0.64 -6.85
N MET A 82 -10.09 -0.22 -6.08
CA MET A 82 -10.50 -0.57 -4.71
C MET A 82 -10.46 0.63 -3.76
N LEU A 83 -9.66 1.66 -4.08
CA LEU A 83 -9.57 2.91 -3.33
C LEU A 83 -10.48 4.01 -3.90
N GLY A 84 -11.29 3.72 -4.93
CA GLY A 84 -12.11 4.71 -5.63
C GLY A 84 -11.30 5.73 -6.44
N GLN A 85 -10.08 5.38 -6.85
CA GLN A 85 -9.17 6.25 -7.58
C GLN A 85 -9.26 5.98 -9.07
N LYS A 86 -9.10 7.03 -9.88
CA LYS A 86 -8.98 6.84 -11.33
C LYS A 86 -7.61 6.22 -11.63
N PRO A 87 -7.51 5.24 -12.54
CA PRO A 87 -6.24 4.73 -12.99
C PRO A 87 -5.35 5.87 -13.49
N ASP A 88 -4.06 5.81 -13.17
CA ASP A 88 -3.04 6.72 -13.68
C ASP A 88 -3.06 6.63 -15.21
N THR A 89 -3.79 7.55 -15.84
CA THR A 89 -3.94 7.61 -17.29
C THR A 89 -2.70 8.32 -17.80
N ILE A 90 -1.73 7.54 -18.30
CA ILE A 90 -0.62 8.09 -19.07
C ILE A 90 -1.22 8.54 -20.40
N ILE A 91 -1.55 9.84 -20.50
CA ILE A 91 -1.72 10.59 -21.75
C ILE A 91 -0.41 11.29 -22.08
#